data_AF-A0A495YAB2-F1
#
_entry.id   AF-A0A495YAB2-F1
#
_cell.length_a   1.000
_cell.length_b   1.000
_cell.length_c   1.000
_cell.angle_alpha   90.00
_cell.angle_beta   90.00
_cell.angle_gamma   90.00
#
_symmetry.space_group_name_H-M   'P 1'
#
loop_
_entity.id
_entity.type
_entity.pdbx_description
1 polymer ?
#
loop_
_entity_poly.entity_id
_entity_poly.type
_entity_poly.pdbx_seq_one_letter_code
_entity_poly.pdbx_strand_id
1 'polypeptide(L)' 'MQIEREPILAFVLRELDAAKGDWPEISRRSGVPYQTLTKIAGRLVGDPRISTVQALYDCLRERDGAVCVQASASSTSR' A
#
# COMPACT_ATOMS: atom_id res chain seq x y z
N MET A 1 -8.31 27.40 7.75
CA MET A 1 -7.62 26.15 8.16
C MET A 1 -8.26 25.01 7.39
N GLN A 2 -7.78 24.72 6.17
CA GLN A 2 -8.21 23.53 5.44
C GLN A 2 -7.26 22.40 5.84
N ILE A 3 -7.79 21.43 6.58
CA ILE A 3 -7.12 20.14 6.72
C ILE A 3 -7.36 19.49 5.35
N GLU A 4 -6.41 19.68 4.43
CA GLU A 4 -6.39 19.02 3.11
C GLU A 4 -6.30 17.52 3.39
N ARG A 5 -7.47 16.90 3.57
CA ARG A 5 -7.59 15.49 3.88
C ARG A 5 -7.13 14.75 2.64
N GLU A 6 -5.88 14.27 2.68
CA GLU A 6 -5.30 13.54 1.57
C GLU A 6 -6.29 12.44 1.14
N PRO A 7 -6.71 12.40 -0.14
CA PRO A 7 -7.63 11.38 -0.59
C PRO A 7 -6.97 10.02 -0.37
N ILE A 8 -7.71 9.04 0.14
CA ILE A 8 -7.21 7.69 0.42
C ILE A 8 -6.45 7.07 -0.77
N LEU A 9 -6.87 7.43 -1.99
CA LEU A 9 -6.20 7.03 -3.21
C LEU A 9 -4.78 7.61 -3.34
N ALA A 10 -4.55 8.87 -2.95
CA ALA A 10 -3.22 9.48 -2.97
C ALA A 10 -2.25 8.80 -1.99
N PHE A 11 -2.72 8.46 -0.78
CA PHE A 11 -1.94 7.65 0.16
C PHE A 11 -1.56 6.30 -0.45
N VAL A 12 -2.55 5.57 -0.99
CA VAL A 12 -2.32 4.27 -1.62
C VAL A 12 -1.33 4.39 -2.78
N LEU A 13 -1.43 5.42 -3.60
CA LEU A 13 -0.49 5.65 -4.71
C LEU A 13 0.93 5.90 -4.21
N ARG A 14 1.10 6.71 -3.15
CA ARG A 14 2.42 6.99 -2.56
C ARG A 14 3.07 5.72 -2.02
N GLU A 15 2.32 4.93 -1.25
CA GLU A 15 2.79 3.67 -0.69
C GLU A 15 3.04 2.60 -1.76
N LEU A 16 2.23 2.56 -2.81
CA LEU A 16 2.48 1.68 -3.96
C LEU A 16 3.76 2.09 -4.72
N ASP A 17 4.06 3.39 -4.80
CA ASP A 17 5.30 3.87 -5.40
C ASP A 17 6.52 3.48 -4.54
N ALA A 18 6.42 3.67 -3.22
CA ALA A 18 7.45 3.26 -2.26
C ALA A 18 7.67 1.74 -2.25
N ALA A 19 6.62 0.96 -2.46
CA ALA A 19 6.65 -0.50 -2.48
C ALA A 19 6.89 -1.10 -3.88
N LYS A 20 7.44 -0.32 -4.83
CA LYS A 20 7.86 -0.82 -6.15
C LYS A 20 8.87 -1.96 -5.99
N GLY A 21 8.44 -3.18 -6.31
CA GLY A 21 9.20 -4.42 -6.11
C GLY A 21 8.42 -5.46 -5.30
N ASP A 22 7.62 -5.01 -4.34
CA ASP A 22 6.82 -5.86 -3.44
C ASP A 22 5.35 -6.01 -3.88
N TRP A 23 5.00 -5.47 -5.05
CA TRP A 23 3.65 -5.55 -5.61
C TRP A 23 3.06 -6.97 -5.69
N PRO A 24 3.83 -8.05 -5.99
CA PRO A 24 3.30 -9.41 -5.94
C PRO A 24 2.82 -9.81 -4.54
N GLU A 25 3.52 -9.38 -3.50
CA GLU A 25 3.19 -9.69 -2.12
C GLU A 25 2.01 -8.84 -1.62
N ILE A 26 1.94 -7.57 -2.03
CA ILE A 26 0.78 -6.70 -1.76
C ILE A 26 -0.46 -7.28 -2.44
N SER A 27 -0.35 -7.77 -3.67
CA SER A 27 -1.45 -8.41 -4.38
C SER A 27 -1.97 -9.65 -3.63
N ARG A 28 -1.08 -10.51 -3.12
CA ARG A 28 -1.46 -11.69 -2.32
C ARG A 28 -2.18 -11.30 -1.04
N ARG A 29 -1.63 -10.33 -0.29
CA ARG A 29 -2.18 -9.91 1.01
C ARG A 29 -3.49 -9.13 0.90
N SER A 30 -3.57 -8.21 -0.05
CA SER A 30 -4.78 -7.39 -0.27
C SER A 30 -5.92 -8.13 -0.95
N GLY A 31 -5.64 -9.30 -1.56
CA GLY A 31 -6.60 -10.01 -2.41
C GLY A 31 -6.90 -9.29 -3.73
N VAL A 32 -6.23 -8.16 -4.01
CA VAL A 32 -6.37 -7.42 -5.27
C VAL A 32 -5.43 -8.02 -6.29
N PRO A 33 -5.90 -8.41 -7.49
CA PRO A 33 -5.05 -9.02 -8.49
C PRO A 33 -3.95 -8.05 -8.95
N TYR A 34 -2.74 -8.56 -9.15
CA TYR A 34 -1.55 -7.79 -9.51
C TYR A 34 -1.78 -6.83 -10.67
N GLN A 35 -2.49 -7.29 -11.70
CA GLN A 35 -2.84 -6.48 -12.88
C GLN A 35 -3.70 -5.25 -12.53
N THR A 36 -4.59 -5.38 -11.55
CA THR A 36 -5.41 -4.26 -11.05
C THR A 36 -4.56 -3.30 -10.24
N LEU A 37 -3.65 -3.81 -9.42
CA LEU A 37 -2.69 -3.00 -8.67
C LEU A 37 -1.80 -2.18 -9.62
N THR A 38 -1.27 -2.80 -10.68
CA THR A 38 -0.45 -2.09 -11.69
C THR A 38 -1.25 -1.02 -12.42
N LYS A 39 -2.52 -1.30 -12.75
CA LYS A 39 -3.40 -0.32 -13.39
C LYS A 39 -3.71 0.87 -12.49
N ILE A 40 -3.92 0.64 -11.20
CA ILE A 40 -4.14 1.70 -10.22
C ILE A 40 -2.86 2.52 -10.03
N ALA A 41 -1.72 1.87 -9.80
CA ALA A 41 -0.42 2.53 -9.66
C ALA A 41 -0.05 3.36 -10.91
N GLY A 42 -0.31 2.82 -12.10
CA GLY A 42 -0.13 3.50 -13.38
C GLY A 42 -1.21 4.51 -13.73
N ARG A 43 -2.20 4.75 -12.84
CA ARG A 43 -3.37 5.63 -13.06
C ARG A 43 -4.13 5.33 -14.36
N LEU A 44 -4.07 4.08 -14.82
CA LEU A 44 -4.77 3.58 -16.01
C LEU A 44 -6.26 3.36 -15.72
N VAL A 45 -6.65 3.28 -14.45
CA VAL A 45 -8.04 3.18 -14.01
C VAL A 45 -8.43 4.53 -13.40
N GLY A 46 -9.33 5.24 -14.09
CA GLY A 46 -9.81 6.56 -13.66
C GLY A 46 -10.74 6.51 -12.45
N ASP A 47 -11.53 5.43 -12.30
CA ASP A 47 -12.50 5.28 -11.20
C ASP A 47 -12.41 3.86 -10.60
N PRO A 48 -11.40 3.57 -9.76
CA PRO A 48 -11.31 2.31 -9.07
C PRO A 48 -12.41 2.24 -8.00
N ARG A 49 -13.01 1.06 -7.83
CA ARG A 49 -14.01 0.84 -6.76
C ARG A 49 -13.40 1.16 -5.40
N ILE A 50 -14.14 1.89 -4.57
CA ILE A 50 -13.71 2.26 -3.22
C ILE A 50 -13.32 1.04 -2.37
N SER A 51 -13.99 -0.11 -2.55
CA SER A 51 -13.64 -1.36 -1.87
C SER A 51 -12.23 -1.87 -2.20
N THR A 52 -11.78 -1.70 -3.46
CA THR A 52 -10.43 -2.07 -3.89
C THR A 52 -9.40 -1.13 -3.27
N VAL A 53 -9.69 0.17 -3.25
CA VAL A 53 -8.81 1.17 -2.64
C VAL A 53 -8.69 0.95 -1.14
N GLN A 54 -9.79 0.62 -0.47
CA GLN A 54 -9.82 0.34 0.97
C GLN A 54 -9.02 -0.93 1.34
N ALA A 55 -9.13 -2.00 0.55
CA ALA A 55 -8.35 -3.23 0.76
C ALA A 55 -6.84 -3.00 0.60
N LEU A 56 -6.44 -2.21 -0.40
CA LEU A 56 -5.04 -1.80 -0.57
C LEU A 56 -4.59 -0.93 0.60
N TYR A 57 -5.38 0.07 0.99
CA TYR A 57 -5.07 0.95 2.11
C TYR A 57 -4.85 0.18 3.40
N ASP A 58 -5.74 -0.77 3.72
CA ASP A 58 -5.64 -1.57 4.94
C ASP A 58 -4.36 -2.43 4.93
N CYS A 59 -4.09 -3.13 3.83
CA CYS A 59 -2.88 -3.93 3.65
C CYS A 59 -1.58 -3.09 3.75
N LEU A 60 -1.59 -1.86 3.21
CA LEU A 60 -0.44 -0.97 3.22
C LEU A 60 -0.23 -0.36 4.61
N ARG A 61 -1.32 0.00 5.30
CA ARG A 61 -1.27 0.51 6.68
C ARG A 61 -0.76 -0.55 7.67
N GLU A 62 -1.16 -1.81 7.50
CA GLU A 62 -0.61 -2.92 8.26
C GLU A 62 0.90 -3.12 7.99
N ARG A 63 1.35 -2.88 6.76
CA ARG A 63 2.78 -2.95 6.41
C ARG A 63 3.58 -1.82 7.04
N ASP A 64 3.10 -0.58 6.98
CA ASP A 64 3.72 0.57 7.64
C ASP A 64 3.78 0.37 9.16
N GLY A 65 2.69 -0.12 9.77
CA GLY A 65 2.68 -0.53 11.18
C GLY A 65 3.64 -1.68 11.50
N ALA A 66 3.85 -2.61 10.56
CA ALA A 66 4.79 -3.72 10.71
C ALA A 66 6.26 -3.31 10.51
N VAL A 67 6.56 -2.22 9.81
CA VAL A 67 7.93 -1.69 9.70
C VAL A 67 8.49 -1.32 11.09
N CYS A 68 7.63 -0.90 12.03
CA CYS A 68 8.05 -0.64 13.41
C CYS A 68 8.42 -1.93 14.20
N VAL A 69 7.90 -3.12 13.83
CA VAL A 69 8.18 -4.40 14.51
C VAL A 69 9.29 -5.23 13.85
N GLN A 70 9.86 -4.78 12.72
CA GLN A 70 10.97 -5.49 12.06
C GLN A 70 12.34 -4.82 12.26
N ALA A 71 12.39 -3.60 12.80
CA ALA A 71 13.65 -2.96 13.18
C ALA A 71 14.28 -3.50 14.49
N SER A 72 13.60 -4.41 15.21
CA SER A 72 14.07 -4.93 16.51
C SER A 72 14.65 -6.35 16.48
N ALA A 73 14.73 -7.02 15.33
CA ALA A 73 15.23 -8.40 15.24
C ALA A 73 16.70 -8.54 14.78
N SER A 74 17.44 -7.43 14.68
CA SER A 74 18.85 -7.41 14.24
C SER A 74 19.77 -6.75 15.28
N SER A 75 19.65 -7.15 16.53
CA SER A 75 20.63 -6.92 17.62
C SER A 75 20.36 -8.03 18.64
N THR A 76 21.25 -8.99 18.88
CA THR A 76 22.64 -8.82 19.29
C THR A 76 23.39 -10.11 19.02
N SER A 77 24.52 -9.98 18.35
CA SER A 77 25.55 -11.00 18.20
C SER A 77 26.32 -11.24 19.51
N ARG A 78 26.77 -12.50 19.62
CA ARG A 78 28.03 -12.98 20.20
C ARG A 78 27.98 -13.57 21.61
#